data_AF-A0A1X1QUK0-F1
#
_entry.id   AF-A0A1X1QUK0-F1
#
_cell.length_a   1.000
_cell.length_b   1.000
_cell.length_c   1.000
_cell.angle_alpha   90.00
_cell.angle_beta   90.00
_cell.angle_gamma   90.00
#
_symmetry.space_group_name_H-M   'P 1'
#
loop_
_entity.id
_entity.type
_entity.pdbx_description
1 polymer ?
#
loop_
_entity_poly.entity_id
_entity_poly.type
_entity_poly.pdbx_seq_one_letter_code
_entity_poly.pdbx_strand_id
1 'polypeptide(L)'
;MKPIHPVALFRLSILGPLVSRQHLERGELKALIKDLALKHYDIPGSRHTLLSEKTIEAWFYAWKKNNVDALEPKRRIDRGQSKIPEALQSALIKAKQENPKRSLNSLLRLVQMEHLPLCQHTCHL
;
A
#
# COMPACT_ATOMS: atom_id res chain seq x y z
N MET A 1 9.27 -26.28 -6.90
CA MET A 1 8.47 -25.62 -5.84
C MET A 1 8.46 -24.12 -6.10
N LYS A 2 7.30 -23.46 -6.10
CA LYS A 2 7.21 -21.98 -6.21
C LYS A 2 7.70 -21.36 -4.88
N PRO A 3 8.61 -20.37 -4.89
CA PRO A 3 9.02 -19.69 -3.67
C PRO A 3 7.83 -18.90 -3.09
N ILE A 4 7.52 -19.11 -1.82
CA ILE A 4 6.44 -18.41 -1.13
C ILE A 4 6.92 -17.00 -0.76
N HIS A 5 6.12 -15.98 -1.08
CA HIS A 5 6.45 -14.61 -0.74
C HIS A 5 6.58 -14.44 0.80
N PRO A 6 7.60 -13.72 1.33
CA PRO A 6 7.83 -13.59 2.77
C PRO A 6 6.63 -12.99 3.53
N VAL A 7 5.94 -12.02 2.91
CA VAL A 7 4.68 -11.46 3.47
C VAL A 7 3.55 -12.49 3.55
N ALA A 8 3.46 -13.44 2.59
CA ALA A 8 2.46 -14.50 2.66
C ALA A 8 2.78 -15.48 3.80
N LEU A 9 4.06 -15.80 4.01
CA LEU A 9 4.51 -16.60 5.16
C LEU A 9 4.18 -15.91 6.50
N PHE A 10 4.47 -14.61 6.61
CA PHE A 10 4.11 -13.83 7.79
C PHE A 10 2.59 -13.86 8.05
N ARG A 11 1.77 -13.58 7.04
CA ARG A 11 0.30 -13.61 7.19
C ARG A 11 -0.19 -14.99 7.60
N LEU A 12 0.38 -16.05 7.02
CA LEU A 12 0.05 -17.43 7.36
C LEU A 12 0.42 -17.77 8.81
N SER A 13 1.57 -17.29 9.32
CA SER A 13 1.95 -17.53 10.71
C SER A 13 0.97 -16.87 11.70
N ILE A 14 0.44 -15.68 11.37
CA ILE A 14 -0.61 -15.03 12.16
C ILE A 14 -1.92 -15.84 12.13
N LEU A 15 -2.29 -16.36 10.96
CA LEU A 15 -3.51 -17.14 10.79
C LEU A 15 -3.41 -18.56 11.37
N GLY A 16 -2.23 -19.04 11.78
CA GLY A 16 -2.02 -20.41 12.27
C GLY A 16 -3.08 -20.91 13.24
N PRO A 17 -3.44 -20.18 14.31
CA PRO A 17 -4.49 -20.59 15.25
C PRO A 17 -5.90 -20.73 14.63
N LEU A 18 -6.19 -20.00 13.55
CA LEU A 18 -7.45 -20.06 12.81
C LEU A 18 -7.46 -21.20 11.79
N VAL A 19 -6.32 -21.44 11.13
CA VAL A 19 -6.15 -22.41 10.05
C VAL A 19 -6.05 -23.84 10.58
N SER A 20 -5.43 -24.04 11.74
CA SER A 20 -5.27 -25.36 12.36
C SER A 20 -6.58 -25.94 12.92
N ARG A 21 -7.66 -25.17 12.94
CA ARG A 21 -8.97 -25.60 13.46
C ARG A 21 -9.81 -26.16 12.31
N GLN A 22 -10.22 -27.42 12.43
CA GLN A 22 -11.11 -28.07 11.44
C GLN A 22 -12.55 -27.53 11.49
N HIS A 23 -13.00 -27.14 12.68
CA HIS A 23 -14.31 -26.53 12.91
C HIS A 23 -14.13 -25.30 13.81
N LEU A 24 -14.85 -24.22 13.50
CA LEU A 24 -14.92 -23.02 14.32
C LEU A 24 -16.39 -22.81 14.66
N GLU A 25 -16.73 -22.86 15.94
CA GLU A 25 -18.09 -22.66 16.40
C GLU A 25 -18.53 -21.19 16.21
N ARG A 26 -19.84 -20.97 16.26
CA ARG A 26 -20.42 -19.63 16.09
C ARG A 26 -19.85 -18.69 17.16
N GLY A 27 -19.07 -17.69 16.73
CA GLY A 27 -18.48 -16.66 17.60
C GLY A 27 -17.00 -16.88 17.97
N GLU A 28 -16.49 -18.11 17.88
CA GLU A 28 -15.08 -18.41 18.16
C GLU A 28 -14.13 -17.71 17.19
N LEU A 29 -14.49 -17.64 15.90
CA LEU A 29 -13.71 -16.92 14.90
C LEU A 29 -13.45 -15.47 15.32
N LYS A 30 -14.49 -14.77 15.78
CA LYS A 30 -14.37 -13.38 16.23
C LYS A 30 -13.54 -13.27 17.51
N ALA A 31 -13.71 -14.18 18.45
CA ALA A 31 -12.92 -14.21 19.68
C ALA A 31 -11.42 -14.39 19.38
N LEU A 32 -11.07 -15.36 18.53
CA LEU A 32 -9.68 -15.60 18.13
C LEU A 32 -9.10 -14.43 17.33
N ILE A 33 -9.88 -13.81 16.44
CA ILE A 33 -9.43 -12.62 15.71
C ILE A 33 -9.14 -11.47 16.67
N LYS A 34 -10.00 -11.25 17.68
CA LYS A 34 -9.79 -10.25 18.72
C LYS A 34 -8.51 -10.53 19.52
N ASP A 35 -8.30 -11.77 19.94
CA ASP A 35 -7.09 -12.17 20.66
C ASP A 35 -5.83 -11.99 19.81
N LEU A 36 -5.91 -12.26 18.51
CA LEU A 36 -4.81 -12.02 17.57
C LEU A 36 -4.55 -10.51 17.36
N ALA A 37 -5.58 -9.67 17.36
CA ALA A 37 -5.44 -8.22 17.19
C ALA A 37 -4.78 -7.53 18.39
N LEU A 38 -4.88 -8.11 19.58
CA LEU A 38 -4.25 -7.61 20.81
C LEU A 38 -2.74 -7.93 20.90
N LYS A 39 -2.23 -8.81 20.05
CA LYS A 39 -0.82 -9.23 20.07
C LYS A 39 0.05 -8.28 19.24
N HIS A 40 1.28 -8.10 19.70
CA HIS A 40 2.31 -7.39 18.95
C HIS A 40 3.05 -8.33 17.99
N TYR A 41 3.30 -7.85 16.79
CA TYR A 41 3.99 -8.55 15.72
C TYR A 41 5.11 -7.70 15.13
N ASP A 42 6.15 -8.37 14.65
CA ASP A 42 7.15 -7.76 13.78
C ASP A 42 6.63 -7.79 12.33
N ILE A 43 6.00 -6.69 11.90
CA ILE A 43 5.33 -6.61 10.60
C ILE A 43 6.36 -6.26 9.51
N PRO A 44 6.61 -7.15 8.53
CA PRO A 44 7.62 -6.90 7.50
C PRO A 44 7.35 -5.61 6.70
N GLY A 45 8.32 -4.70 6.67
CA GLY A 45 8.24 -3.46 5.89
C GLY A 45 7.29 -2.40 6.47
N SER A 46 6.86 -2.53 7.72
CA SER A 46 6.02 -1.56 8.43
C SER A 46 6.67 -1.15 9.75
N ARG A 47 6.37 0.06 10.22
CA ARG A 47 6.69 0.49 11.59
C ARG A 47 5.59 0.13 12.60
N HIS A 48 4.47 -0.40 12.12
CA HIS A 48 3.35 -0.77 12.97
C HIS A 48 3.64 -2.14 13.62
N THR A 49 3.15 -2.32 14.85
CA THR A 49 3.32 -3.57 15.59
C THR A 49 1.99 -4.28 15.87
N LEU A 50 0.85 -3.64 15.61
CA LEU A 50 -0.49 -4.18 15.82
C LEU A 50 -1.22 -4.38 14.48
N LEU A 51 -2.10 -5.37 14.45
CA LEU A 51 -2.99 -5.65 13.33
C LEU A 51 -4.44 -5.42 13.76
N SER A 52 -5.23 -4.79 12.90
CA SER A 52 -6.67 -4.63 13.18
C SER A 52 -7.40 -5.97 13.01
N GLU A 53 -8.46 -6.18 13.77
CA GLU A 53 -9.36 -7.34 13.63
C GLU A 53 -9.80 -7.53 12.17
N LYS A 54 -10.22 -6.43 11.52
CA LYS A 54 -10.65 -6.40 10.11
C LYS A 54 -9.56 -6.85 9.14
N THR A 55 -8.29 -6.56 9.44
CA THR A 55 -7.15 -7.00 8.61
C THR A 55 -6.98 -8.51 8.70
N ILE A 56 -7.02 -9.06 9.91
CA ILE A 56 -6.86 -10.50 10.16
C ILE A 56 -8.04 -11.26 9.54
N GLU A 57 -9.27 -10.75 9.71
CA GLU A 57 -10.49 -11.29 9.12
C GLU A 57 -10.40 -11.34 7.58
N ALA A 58 -9.94 -10.25 6.95
CA ALA A 58 -9.76 -10.19 5.50
C ALA A 58 -8.74 -11.23 5.00
N TRP A 59 -7.64 -11.43 5.72
CA TRP A 59 -6.66 -12.46 5.38
C TRP A 59 -7.22 -13.87 5.54
N PHE A 60 -7.98 -14.14 6.61
CA PHE A 60 -8.62 -15.43 6.83
C PHE A 60 -9.56 -15.81 5.67
N TYR A 61 -10.44 -14.90 5.25
CA TYR A 61 -11.34 -15.17 4.13
C TYR A 61 -10.62 -15.24 2.78
N ALA A 62 -9.56 -14.47 2.57
CA ALA A 62 -8.72 -14.58 1.38
C ALA A 62 -8.09 -15.98 1.30
N TRP A 63 -7.49 -16.44 2.41
CA TRP A 63 -6.91 -17.77 2.53
C TRP A 63 -7.96 -18.87 2.33
N LYS A 64 -9.14 -18.75 2.95
CA LYS A 64 -10.22 -19.74 2.78
C LYS A 64 -10.67 -19.87 1.32
N LYS A 65 -10.56 -18.81 0.52
CA LYS A 65 -10.95 -18.81 -0.89
C LYS A 65 -9.85 -19.36 -1.81
N ASN A 66 -8.61 -18.90 -1.67
CA ASN A 66 -7.53 -19.17 -2.62
C ASN A 66 -6.23 -19.65 -1.94
N ASN A 67 -6.30 -20.24 -0.76
CA ASN A 67 -5.17 -20.74 0.03
C ASN A 67 -4.05 -19.70 0.21
N VAL A 68 -2.79 -20.15 0.33
CA VAL A 68 -1.62 -19.31 0.63
C VAL A 68 -1.36 -18.28 -0.47
N ASP A 69 -1.67 -18.58 -1.74
CA ASP A 69 -1.50 -17.63 -2.85
C ASP A 69 -2.33 -16.35 -2.65
N ALA A 70 -3.48 -16.45 -1.97
CA ALA A 70 -4.33 -15.29 -1.66
C ALA A 70 -3.68 -14.30 -0.68
N LEU A 71 -2.72 -14.78 0.11
CA LEU A 71 -2.01 -14.01 1.12
C LEU A 71 -0.81 -13.26 0.54
N GLU A 72 -0.46 -13.49 -0.73
CA GLU A 72 0.58 -12.70 -1.38
C GLU A 72 0.15 -11.23 -1.51
N PRO A 73 1.07 -10.26 -1.32
CA PRO A 73 0.73 -8.86 -1.48
C PRO A 73 0.37 -8.58 -2.94
N LYS A 74 -0.85 -8.10 -3.18
CA LYS A 74 -1.26 -7.66 -4.51
C LYS A 74 -0.55 -6.37 -4.85
N ARG A 75 -0.09 -6.26 -6.10
CA ARG A 75 0.39 -4.99 -6.64
C ARG A 75 -0.78 -3.99 -6.60
N ARG A 76 -0.53 -2.78 -6.09
CA ARG A 76 -1.49 -1.67 -6.21
C ARG A 76 -1.81 -1.45 -7.68
N ILE A 77 -3.09 -1.29 -8.01
CA ILE A 77 -3.60 -1.13 -9.38
C ILE A 77 -3.06 0.17 -10.00
N ASP A 78 -2.98 1.23 -9.19
CA ASP A 78 -2.47 2.56 -9.52
C ASP A 78 -0.94 2.66 -9.50
N ARG A 79 -0.20 1.54 -9.36
CA ARG A 79 1.26 1.61 -9.28
C ARG A 79 1.84 2.12 -10.62
N GLY A 80 2.38 3.33 -10.59
CA GLY A 80 2.90 4.03 -11.78
C GLY A 80 1.86 4.96 -12.44
N GLN A 81 0.63 4.97 -11.96
CA GLN A 81 -0.39 5.93 -12.37
C GLN A 81 -0.36 7.13 -11.43
N SER A 82 0.09 8.26 -11.95
CA SER A 82 0.03 9.53 -11.25
C SER A 82 -1.11 10.37 -11.84
N LYS A 83 -1.81 11.12 -10.97
CA LYS A 83 -2.74 12.17 -11.42
C LYS A 83 -2.00 13.36 -12.04
N ILE A 84 -0.67 13.42 -11.87
CA ILE A 84 0.19 14.48 -12.39
C ILE A 84 0.49 14.19 -13.87
N PRO A 85 0.30 15.14 -14.79
CA PRO A 85 0.69 14.98 -16.19
C PRO A 85 2.16 14.58 -16.34
N GLU A 86 2.48 13.73 -17.33
CA GLU A 86 3.81 13.16 -17.51
C GLU A 86 4.90 14.22 -17.76
N ALA A 87 4.57 15.28 -18.51
CA ALA A 87 5.47 16.42 -18.73
C ALA A 87 5.87 17.09 -17.41
N LEU A 88 4.91 17.26 -16.51
CA LEU A 88 5.13 17.85 -15.20
C LEU A 88 5.93 16.92 -14.27
N GLN A 89 5.68 15.60 -14.34
CA GLN A 89 6.49 14.63 -13.59
C GLN A 89 7.96 14.70 -14.01
N SER A 90 8.22 14.76 -15.32
CA SER A 90 9.58 14.84 -15.87
C SER A 90 10.29 16.12 -15.42
N ALA A 91 9.61 17.27 -15.47
CA ALA A 91 10.14 18.54 -14.98
C ALA A 91 10.47 18.49 -13.47
N LEU A 92 9.56 17.95 -12.65
CA LEU A 92 9.77 17.80 -11.21
C LEU A 92 10.95 16.88 -10.88
N ILE A 93 11.08 15.75 -11.59
CA ILE A 93 12.18 14.81 -11.40
C ILE A 93 13.51 15.47 -11.78
N LYS A 94 13.58 16.13 -12.94
CA LYS A 94 14.78 16.84 -13.39
C LYS A 94 15.19 17.93 -12.39
N ALA A 95 14.25 18.78 -11.97
CA ALA A 95 14.50 19.84 -11.01
C ALA A 95 14.94 19.31 -9.63
N LYS A 96 14.51 18.10 -9.22
CA LYS A 96 14.98 17.46 -7.98
C LYS A 96 16.37 16.84 -8.16
N GLN A 97 16.69 16.29 -9.32
CA GLN A 97 18.01 15.73 -9.63
C GLN A 97 19.09 16.82 -9.67
N GLU A 98 18.80 17.99 -10.26
CA GLU A 98 19.71 19.13 -10.33
C GLU A 98 20.08 19.69 -8.95
N ASN A 99 19.15 19.63 -7.99
CA ASN A 99 19.43 20.00 -6.61
C ASN A 99 18.61 19.13 -5.63
N PRO A 100 19.21 18.05 -5.10
CA PRO A 100 18.54 17.14 -4.18
C PRO A 100 18.06 17.81 -2.88
N LYS A 101 18.73 18.88 -2.43
CA LYS A 101 18.35 19.65 -1.22
C LYS A 101 17.17 20.59 -1.44
N ARG A 102 16.74 20.79 -2.69
CA ARG A 102 15.62 21.67 -3.03
C ARG A 102 14.34 21.23 -2.32
N SER A 103 13.68 22.19 -1.67
CA SER A 103 12.44 21.96 -0.94
C SER A 103 11.25 21.71 -1.89
N LEU A 104 10.19 21.07 -1.40
CA LEU A 104 8.96 20.86 -2.16
C LEU A 104 8.34 22.20 -2.61
N ASN A 105 8.32 23.21 -1.73
CA ASN A 105 7.80 24.54 -2.05
C ASN A 105 8.59 25.23 -3.17
N SER A 106 9.91 25.04 -3.22
CA SER A 106 10.75 25.56 -4.29
C SER A 106 10.49 24.86 -5.63
N LEU A 107 10.26 23.54 -5.61
CA LEU A 107 9.88 22.78 -6.81
C LEU A 107 8.53 23.22 -7.35
N LEU A 108 7.53 23.38 -6.47
CA LEU A 108 6.21 23.87 -6.83
C LEU A 108 6.29 25.27 -7.46
N ARG A 109 7.09 26.18 -6.90
CA ARG A 109 7.29 27.51 -7.47
C ARG A 109 7.94 27.47 -8.85
N LEU A 110 9.00 26.67 -9.01
CA LEU A 110 9.68 26.49 -10.31
C LEU A 110 8.70 26.00 -11.38
N VAL A 111 7.95 24.95 -11.05
CA VAL A 111 6.90 24.41 -11.92
C VAL A 111 5.84 25.45 -12.24
N GLN A 112 5.35 26.20 -11.25
CA GLN A 112 4.33 27.23 -11.47
C GLN A 112 4.84 28.36 -12.37
N MET A 113 6.12 28.70 -12.30
CA MET A 113 6.73 29.70 -13.17
C MET A 113 6.98 29.16 -14.59
N GLU A 114 7.33 27.89 -14.72
CA GLU A 114 7.65 27.23 -16.00
C GLU A 114 6.38 26.75 -16.74
N HIS A 115 5.31 26.44 -16.02
CA HIS A 115 3.98 26.06 -16.54
C HIS A 115 2.94 27.18 -16.38
N LEU A 116 3.35 28.42 -16.11
CA LEU A 116 2.46 29.54 -16.34
C LEU A 116 2.28 29.59 -17.86
N PRO A 117 1.10 29.27 -18.42
CA PRO A 117 0.88 29.65 -19.80
C PRO A 117 1.07 31.16 -19.80
N LEU A 118 2.04 31.61 -20.58
CA LEU A 118 1.92 32.91 -21.20
C LEU A 118 0.47 32.96 -21.70
N CYS A 119 -0.36 33.79 -21.06
CA CYS A 119 -1.58 34.30 -21.67
C CYS A 119 -1.13 35.11 -22.89
N GLN A 120 -0.69 34.42 -23.95
CA GLN A 120 -0.50 34.97 -25.27
C GLN A 120 -1.88 34.96 -25.92
N HIS A 121 -2.56 36.08 -25.69
CA HIS A 121 -3.65 36.69 -26.43
C HIS A 121 -4.17 35.98 -27.69
N THR A 122 -5.49 35.94 -27.82
CA THR A 122 -6.19 36.61 -28.94
C THR A 122 -7.50 37.24 -28.44
N CYS A 123 -7.45 38.53 -28.09
CA CYS A 123 -8.56 39.45 -28.35
C CYS A 123 -8.53 39.75 -29.85
N HIS A 124 -9.55 39.32 -30.58
CA HIS A 124 -9.99 39.74 -31.92
C HIS A 124 -11.04 38.68 -32.32
N LEU A 125 -12.31 38.97 -32.62
CA LEU A 125 -13.05 40.18 -32.96
C LEU A 125 -14.43 40.11 -32.29
#